data_AF-A0A7X7E2F6-F1
#
_entry.id   AF-A0A7X7E2F6-F1
#
_cell.length_a   1.000
_cell.length_b   1.000
_cell.length_c   1.000
_cell.angle_alpha   90.00
_cell.angle_beta   90.00
_cell.angle_gamma   90.00
#
_symmetry.space_group_name_H-M   'P 1'
#
loop_
_entity.id
_entity.type
_entity.pdbx_description
1 polymer ?
#
loop_
_entity_poly.entity_id
_entity_poly.type
_entity_poly.pdbx_seq_one_letter_code
_entity_poly.pdbx_strand_id
1 'polypeptide(L)'
;MAKNKKNKTEPVLRFRAIVIGIVFLLALIAGPMLAVWKQVYINNTSINLSKMNDTLRTLNKEVATLQFACERYSATERIETFAREVLNLEYPVSSQIVIVPVNGFTENRSQKNITREILAVFKKSLGKGNG
;
A
#
# COMPACT_ATOMS: atom_id res chain seq x y z
N MET A 1 -54.84 31.57 -66.30
CA MET A 1 -53.73 31.95 -65.39
C MET A 1 -53.45 30.81 -64.42
N ALA A 2 -52.56 29.88 -64.78
CA ALA A 2 -52.10 28.84 -63.86
C ALA A 2 -50.72 29.24 -63.33
N LYS A 3 -50.64 29.61 -62.04
CA LYS A 3 -49.41 30.00 -61.37
C LYS A 3 -48.46 28.80 -61.33
N ASN A 4 -47.38 28.87 -62.11
CA ASN A 4 -46.27 27.93 -62.09
C ASN A 4 -45.52 28.08 -60.75
N LYS A 5 -45.90 27.23 -59.78
CA LYS A 5 -45.40 27.22 -58.39
C LYS A 5 -44.40 26.08 -58.15
N LYS A 6 -43.68 25.66 -59.19
CA LYS A 6 -42.55 24.73 -59.07
C LYS A 6 -41.26 25.56 -59.09
N ASN A 7 -40.21 25.08 -58.41
CA ASN A 7 -38.79 25.49 -58.60
C ASN A 7 -38.09 26.34 -57.52
N LYS A 8 -38.63 26.56 -56.32
CA LYS A 8 -37.83 27.18 -55.21
C LYS A 8 -37.30 26.20 -54.16
N THR A 9 -37.89 25.01 -54.02
CA THR A 9 -37.52 24.02 -52.99
C THR A 9 -36.56 22.92 -53.48
N GLU A 10 -36.44 22.74 -54.80
CA GLU A 10 -35.52 21.75 -55.38
C GLU A 10 -34.04 21.95 -55.04
N PRO A 11 -33.46 23.17 -55.05
CA PRO A 11 -32.03 23.32 -54.75
C PRO A 11 -31.70 22.97 -53.30
N VAL A 12 -32.62 23.24 -52.37
CA VAL A 12 -32.45 22.94 -50.94
C VAL A 12 -32.47 21.42 -50.69
N LEU A 13 -33.34 20.69 -51.40
CA LEU A 13 -33.42 19.23 -51.30
C LEU A 13 -32.16 18.56 -51.86
N ARG A 14 -31.62 19.05 -52.99
CA ARG A 14 -30.36 18.55 -53.57
C ARG A 14 -29.16 18.81 -52.66
N PHE A 15 -29.09 19.99 -52.05
CA PHE A 15 -28.02 20.32 -51.10
C PHE A 15 -28.06 19.41 -49.86
N ARG A 16 -29.25 19.17 -49.30
CA ARG A 16 -29.42 18.22 -48.18
C ARG A 16 -28.99 16.80 -48.54
N ALA A 17 -29.35 16.32 -49.74
CA ALA A 17 -28.94 15.00 -50.20
C ALA A 17 -27.41 14.88 -50.35
N ILE A 18 -26.74 15.93 -50.85
CA ILE A 18 -25.28 15.97 -50.95
C ILE A 18 -24.63 15.97 -49.56
N VAL A 19 -25.14 16.76 -48.62
CA VAL A 19 -24.63 16.80 -47.24
C VAL A 19 -24.77 15.44 -46.56
N ILE A 20 -25.93 14.78 -46.70
CA ILE A 20 -26.16 13.45 -46.14
C ILE A 20 -25.21 12.42 -46.76
N GLY A 21 -24.99 12.49 -48.08
CA GLY A 21 -24.03 11.61 -48.77
C GLY A 21 -22.59 11.78 -48.26
N ILE A 22 -22.15 13.02 -48.05
CA ILE A 22 -20.81 13.32 -47.51
C ILE A 22 -20.68 12.80 -46.08
N VAL A 23 -21.68 13.02 -45.23
CA VAL A 23 -21.69 12.51 -43.85
C VAL A 23 -21.61 10.98 -43.83
N PHE A 24 -22.35 10.31 -44.72
CA PHE A 24 -22.33 8.86 -44.83
C PHE A 24 -20.94 8.35 -45.25
N LEU A 25 -20.31 9.03 -46.22
CA LEU A 25 -18.96 8.69 -46.69
C LEU A 25 -17.90 8.88 -45.60
N LEU A 26 -18.01 9.98 -44.84
CA LEU A 26 -17.16 10.24 -43.68
C LEU A 26 -17.35 9.19 -42.58
N ALA A 27 -18.60 8.80 -42.28
CA ALA A 27 -18.89 7.76 -41.30
C ALA A 27 -18.32 6.40 -41.72
N LEU A 28 -18.38 6.08 -43.01
CA LEU A 28 -17.85 4.83 -43.57
C LEU A 28 -16.32 4.75 -43.44
N ILE A 29 -15.62 5.87 -43.59
CA ILE A 29 -14.16 5.94 -43.41
C ILE A 29 -13.78 6.02 -41.92
N ALA A 30 -14.54 6.77 -41.12
CA ALA A 30 -14.27 6.99 -39.70
C ALA A 30 -14.51 5.71 -38.87
N GLY A 31 -15.49 4.88 -39.23
CA GLY A 31 -15.81 3.64 -38.51
C GLY A 31 -14.61 2.70 -38.37
N PRO A 32 -13.98 2.26 -39.49
CA PRO A 32 -12.78 1.44 -39.46
C PRO A 32 -11.62 2.11 -38.71
N MET A 33 -11.45 3.41 -38.86
CA MET A 33 -10.36 4.16 -38.21
C MET A 33 -10.53 4.19 -36.68
N LEU A 34 -11.76 4.43 -36.20
CA LEU A 34 -12.11 4.35 -34.77
C LEU A 34 -11.98 2.94 -34.23
N ALA A 35 -12.36 1.92 -35.00
CA ALA A 35 -12.23 0.52 -34.60
C ALA A 35 -10.77 0.11 -34.41
N VAL A 36 -9.89 0.43 -35.37
CA VAL A 36 -8.45 0.18 -35.27
C VAL A 36 -7.84 0.95 -34.10
N TRP A 37 -8.23 2.23 -33.92
CA TRP A 37 -7.72 3.02 -32.80
C TRP A 37 -8.08 2.42 -31.44
N LYS A 38 -9.34 1.97 -31.27
CA LYS A 38 -9.78 1.26 -30.07
C LYS A 38 -8.97 -0.02 -29.86
N GLN A 39 -8.75 -0.80 -30.92
CA GLN A 39 -7.99 -2.04 -30.84
C GLN A 39 -6.53 -1.82 -30.43
N VAL A 40 -5.87 -0.83 -31.02
CA VAL A 40 -4.49 -0.46 -30.65
C VAL A 40 -4.42 0.06 -29.22
N TYR A 41 -5.38 0.90 -28.81
CA TYR A 41 -5.44 1.43 -27.45
C TYR A 41 -5.60 0.32 -26.41
N ILE A 42 -6.52 -0.63 -26.63
CA ILE A 42 -6.72 -1.79 -25.76
C ILE A 42 -5.44 -2.64 -25.69
N ASN A 43 -4.80 -2.88 -26.83
CA ASN A 43 -3.58 -3.69 -26.87
C ASN A 43 -2.43 -3.02 -26.10
N ASN A 44 -2.20 -1.73 -26.32
CA ASN A 44 -1.18 -0.98 -25.56
C ASN A 44 -1.47 -0.95 -24.06
N THR A 45 -2.74 -0.79 -23.68
CA THR A 45 -3.15 -0.82 -22.27
C THR A 45 -2.91 -2.20 -21.66
N SER A 46 -3.23 -3.27 -22.38
CA SER A 46 -2.99 -4.65 -21.95
C SER A 46 -1.49 -4.93 -21.76
N ILE A 47 -0.65 -4.49 -22.71
CA ILE A 47 0.80 -4.61 -22.61
C ILE A 47 1.34 -3.87 -21.37
N ASN A 48 0.87 -2.64 -21.14
CA ASN A 48 1.28 -1.87 -19.97
C ASN A 48 0.83 -2.53 -18.66
N LEU A 49 -0.39 -3.05 -18.61
CA LEU A 49 -0.90 -3.80 -17.47
C LEU A 49 -0.07 -5.05 -17.19
N SER A 50 0.30 -5.80 -18.24
CA SER A 50 1.16 -6.98 -18.11
C SER A 50 2.53 -6.59 -17.54
N LYS A 51 3.16 -5.55 -18.08
CA LYS A 51 4.45 -5.05 -17.59
C LYS A 51 4.36 -4.63 -16.12
N MET A 52 3.30 -3.93 -15.74
CA MET A 52 3.06 -3.55 -14.34
C MET A 52 2.91 -4.77 -13.44
N ASN A 53 2.15 -5.78 -13.86
CA ASN A 53 2.00 -7.02 -13.09
C ASN A 53 3.33 -7.77 -12.92
N ASP A 54 4.16 -7.83 -13.96
CA ASP A 54 5.49 -8.45 -13.90
C ASP A 54 6.43 -7.69 -12.96
N THR A 55 6.38 -6.35 -12.97
CA THR A 55 7.16 -5.53 -12.02
C THR A 55 6.69 -5.75 -10.59
N LEU A 56 5.38 -5.76 -10.32
CA LEU A 56 4.83 -6.04 -8.99
C LEU A 56 5.23 -7.43 -8.50
N ARG A 57 5.22 -8.44 -9.39
CA ARG A 57 5.64 -9.79 -9.04
C ARG A 57 7.12 -9.85 -8.68
N THR A 58 7.97 -9.13 -9.40
CA THR A 58 9.40 -9.04 -9.09
C THR A 58 9.62 -8.34 -7.76
N LEU A 59 8.95 -7.22 -7.53
CA LEU A 59 9.03 -6.46 -6.29
C LEU A 59 8.58 -7.28 -5.08
N ASN A 60 7.49 -8.04 -5.20
CA ASN A 60 7.03 -8.94 -4.15
C ASN A 60 8.03 -10.04 -3.82
N LYS A 61 8.75 -10.56 -4.82
CA LYS A 61 9.83 -11.51 -4.57
C LYS A 61 10.98 -10.85 -3.81
N GLU A 62 11.37 -9.64 -4.20
CA GLU A 62 12.42 -8.88 -3.50
C GLU A 62 12.04 -8.55 -2.06
N VAL A 63 10.79 -8.18 -1.79
CA VAL A 63 10.30 -7.97 -0.43
C VAL A 63 10.41 -9.25 0.39
N ALA A 64 9.99 -10.39 -0.18
CA ALA A 64 10.11 -11.67 0.51
C ALA A 64 11.58 -12.05 0.79
N THR A 65 12.49 -11.86 -0.17
CA THR A 65 13.91 -12.15 0.05
C THR A 65 14.52 -11.22 1.10
N LEU A 66 14.18 -9.93 1.09
CA LEU A 66 14.60 -8.97 2.11
C LEU A 66 14.06 -9.33 3.49
N GLN A 67 12.81 -9.78 3.58
CA GLN A 67 12.23 -10.24 4.83
C GLN A 67 12.97 -11.48 5.36
N PHE A 68 13.23 -12.48 4.51
CA PHE A 68 14.03 -13.64 4.90
C PHE A 68 15.46 -13.25 5.32
N ALA A 69 16.08 -12.30 4.62
CA ALA A 69 17.40 -11.79 4.99
C ALA A 69 17.33 -11.08 6.35
N CYS A 70 16.31 -10.26 6.60
CA CYS A 70 16.11 -9.57 7.87
C CYS A 70 15.89 -10.56 9.01
N GLU A 71 15.04 -11.58 8.83
CA GLU A 71 14.84 -12.65 9.82
C GLU A 71 16.14 -13.40 10.10
N ARG A 72 16.88 -13.76 9.03
CA ARG A 72 18.20 -14.39 9.16
C ARG A 72 19.20 -13.47 9.87
N TYR A 73 19.12 -12.16 9.66
CA TYR A 73 19.97 -11.20 10.36
C TYR A 73 19.47 -10.86 11.78
N SER A 74 18.20 -11.08 12.08
CA SER A 74 17.65 -10.90 13.42
C SER A 74 17.80 -12.16 14.28
N ALA A 75 18.28 -13.27 13.72
CA ALA A 75 18.51 -14.50 14.43
C ALA A 75 19.48 -14.28 15.61
N THR A 76 18.99 -14.55 16.82
CA THR A 76 19.71 -14.40 18.09
C THR A 76 21.03 -15.16 18.09
N GLU A 77 21.08 -16.30 17.40
CA GLU A 77 22.29 -17.11 17.22
C GLU A 77 23.45 -16.29 16.63
N ARG A 78 23.21 -15.46 15.61
CA ARG A 78 24.29 -14.62 15.02
C ARG A 78 24.74 -13.55 16.01
N ILE A 79 23.80 -12.94 16.73
CA ILE A 79 24.10 -11.90 17.72
C ILE A 79 24.95 -12.50 18.85
N GLU A 80 24.62 -13.72 19.28
CA GLU A 80 25.34 -14.47 20.30
C GLU A 80 26.75 -14.87 19.85
N THR A 81 26.89 -15.39 18.63
CA THR A 81 28.20 -15.72 18.06
C THR A 81 29.05 -14.46 17.89
N PHE A 82 28.48 -13.37 17.39
CA PHE A 82 29.19 -12.09 17.27
C PHE A 82 29.61 -11.53 18.64
N ALA A 83 28.74 -11.61 19.65
CA ALA A 83 29.05 -11.18 21.01
C ALA A 83 30.16 -12.02 21.66
N ARG A 84 30.20 -13.32 21.36
CA ARG A 84 31.27 -14.21 21.85
C ARG A 84 32.60 -13.98 21.13
N GLU A 85 32.59 -13.92 19.80
CA GLU A 85 33.84 -13.88 19.02
C GLU A 85 34.49 -12.50 19.00
N VAL A 86 33.70 -11.44 18.87
CA VAL A 86 34.22 -10.07 18.68
C VAL A 86 34.29 -9.30 19.99
N LEU A 87 33.30 -9.47 20.86
CA LEU A 87 33.20 -8.75 22.14
C LEU A 87 33.74 -9.57 23.33
N ASN A 88 34.09 -10.85 23.11
CA ASN A 88 34.60 -11.77 24.12
C ASN A 88 33.70 -11.83 25.38
N LEU A 89 32.39 -11.71 25.18
CA LEU A 89 31.40 -11.73 26.25
C LEU A 89 31.06 -13.19 26.61
N GLU A 90 31.14 -13.51 27.89
CA GLU A 90 30.74 -14.83 28.42
C GLU A 90 29.21 -14.90 28.59
N TYR A 91 28.65 -16.11 28.49
CA TYR A 91 27.21 -16.29 28.64
C TYR A 91 26.80 -15.96 30.09
N PRO A 92 25.80 -15.09 30.30
CA PRO A 92 25.37 -14.76 31.65
C PRO A 92 24.76 -16.00 32.31
N VAL A 93 25.11 -16.21 33.58
CA VAL A 93 24.41 -17.19 34.43
C VAL A 93 22.96 -16.75 34.62
N SER A 94 22.03 -17.69 34.79
CA SER A 94 20.58 -17.41 34.84
C SER A 94 20.17 -16.34 35.87
N SER A 95 20.99 -16.12 36.90
CA SER A 95 20.79 -15.09 37.93
C SER A 95 21.10 -13.65 37.46
N GLN A 96 21.78 -13.47 36.34
CA GLN A 96 22.18 -12.17 35.78
C GLN A 96 21.27 -11.70 34.63
N ILE A 97 20.29 -12.51 34.23
CA ILE A 97 19.35 -12.17 33.14
C ILE A 97 18.29 -11.20 33.69
N VAL A 98 18.34 -9.94 33.25
CA VAL A 98 17.32 -8.93 33.57
C VAL A 98 16.39 -8.76 32.36
N ILE A 99 15.13 -9.17 32.51
CA ILE A 99 14.10 -8.96 31.49
C ILE A 99 13.68 -7.48 31.53
N VAL A 100 14.15 -6.70 30.58
CA VAL A 100 13.73 -5.30 30.41
C VAL A 100 12.40 -5.29 29.65
N PRO A 101 11.28 -4.87 30.26
CA PRO A 101 10.03 -4.75 29.54
C PRO A 101 10.14 -3.65 28.49
N VAL A 102 9.85 -3.99 27.25
CA VAL A 102 9.72 -3.01 26.16
C VAL A 102 8.51 -2.14 26.51
N ASN A 103 8.75 -0.87 26.83
CA ASN A 103 7.73 0.08 27.28
C ASN A 103 6.59 0.14 26.26
N GLY A 104 5.46 -0.48 26.60
CA GLY A 104 4.27 -0.52 25.76
C GLY A 104 3.16 -1.47 26.21
N PHE A 105 3.40 -2.44 27.12
CA PHE A 105 2.40 -3.47 27.44
C PHE A 105 2.08 -3.70 28.92
N THR A 106 2.44 -2.80 29.83
CA THR A 106 2.07 -2.93 31.25
C THR A 106 1.55 -1.63 31.83
N GLU A 107 0.38 -1.21 31.34
CA GLU A 107 -0.47 -0.30 32.09
C GLU A 107 -0.87 -0.95 33.43
N ASN A 108 -0.54 -0.26 34.53
CA ASN A 108 -1.43 -0.10 35.68
C ASN A 108 -1.55 -1.22 36.76
N ARG A 109 -0.48 -1.99 37.07
CA ARG A 109 -0.47 -2.82 38.30
C ARG A 109 0.65 -2.56 39.31
N SER A 110 1.72 -1.83 38.96
CA SER A 110 2.89 -1.69 39.85
C SER A 110 2.78 -0.55 40.87
N GLN A 111 2.22 0.60 40.49
CA GLN A 111 2.20 1.79 41.39
C GLN A 111 1.31 1.63 42.64
N LYS A 112 0.24 0.81 42.57
CA LYS A 112 -0.69 0.61 43.70
C LYS A 112 -0.11 -0.28 44.81
N ASN A 113 0.89 -1.12 44.50
CA ASN A 113 1.51 -2.00 45.48
C ASN A 113 2.71 -1.32 46.16
N ILE A 114 3.51 -0.57 45.41
CA ILE A 114 4.65 0.19 45.96
C ILE A 114 4.18 1.25 46.96
N THR A 115 3.09 1.97 46.66
CA THR A 115 2.54 2.98 47.57
C THR A 115 1.97 2.37 48.86
N ARG A 116 1.41 1.16 48.82
CA ARG A 116 0.91 0.47 50.01
C ARG A 116 2.04 -0.08 50.88
N GLU A 117 3.10 -0.62 50.29
CA GLU A 117 4.27 -1.07 51.06
C GLU A 117 5.02 0.09 51.70
N ILE A 118 5.23 1.19 50.98
CA ILE A 118 5.86 2.39 51.56
C ILE A 118 5.00 2.93 52.70
N LEU A 119 3.68 3.02 52.53
CA LEU A 119 2.78 3.50 53.59
C LEU A 119 2.75 2.56 54.81
N ALA A 120 2.84 1.25 54.60
CA ALA A 120 2.90 0.26 55.68
C ALA A 120 4.23 0.33 56.46
N VAL A 121 5.35 0.51 55.76
CA VAL A 121 6.67 0.70 56.38
C VAL A 121 6.72 2.04 57.13
N PHE A 122 6.15 3.11 56.58
CA PHE A 122 6.06 4.41 57.25
C PHE A 122 5.17 4.35 58.50
N LYS A 123 4.01 3.71 58.43
CA LYS A 123 3.13 3.50 59.60
C LYS A 123 3.80 2.67 60.68
N LYS A 124 4.57 1.64 60.31
CA LYS A 124 5.34 0.81 61.24
C LYS A 124 6.50 1.58 61.88
N SER A 125 7.10 2.52 61.15
CA SER A 125 8.16 3.40 61.67
C SER A 125 7.64 4.51 62.57
N LEU A 126 6.40 4.99 62.39
CA LEU A 126 5.79 6.04 63.21
C LEU A 126 5.05 5.51 64.45
N GLY A 127 4.71 4.21 64.49
CA GLY A 127 3.97 3.60 65.60
C GLY A 127 4.82 3.09 66.76
N LYS A 128 6.14 3.30 66.76
CA LYS A 128 7.05 2.81 67.81
C LYS A 128 7.86 3.96 68.40
N GLY A 129 7.15 4.88 69.06
CA GLY A 129 7.73 6.04 69.72
C GLY A 129 6.69 6.80 70.52
N ASN A 130 6.15 6.19 71.59
CA ASN A 130 5.77 6.80 72.87
C ASN A 130 4.90 5.84 73.69
N GLY A 131 5.30 5.61 74.95
CA GLY A 131 4.43 5.25 76.08
C GLY A 131 3.91 3.83 76.11
#